data_AF-A0A920J627-F1
#
_entry.id   AF-A0A920J627-F1
#
_cell.length_a   1.000
_cell.length_b   1.000
_cell.length_c   1.000
_cell.angle_alpha   90.00
_cell.angle_beta   90.00
_cell.angle_gamma   90.00
#
_symmetry.space_group_name_H-M   'P 1'
#
loop_
_entity.id
_entity.type
_entity.pdbx_description
1 polymer ?
#
loop_
_entity_poly.entity_id
_entity_poly.type
_entity_poly.pdbx_seq_one_letter_code
_entity_poly.pdbx_strand_id
1 'polypeptide(L)' 'MILKHGFWGDIVGVSGSLFRTKTDELTIEVWDLEMITKSLRPMPEKFKGLTDVEARYRQRYLI' A
#
# COMPACT_ATOMS: atom_id res chain seq x y z
N MET A 1 14.40 1.88 5.80
CA MET A 1 14.07 0.60 6.46
C MET A 1 13.50 -0.35 5.41
N ILE A 2 14.19 -1.45 5.08
CA ILE A 2 13.68 -2.44 4.11
C ILE A 2 12.69 -3.35 4.85
N LEU A 3 11.40 -3.27 4.50
CA LEU A 3 10.36 -4.14 5.06
C LEU A 3 10.62 -5.58 4.58
N LYS A 4 11.23 -6.42 5.42
CA LYS A 4 11.54 -7.82 5.08
C LYS A 4 10.29 -8.70 4.88
N HIS A 5 9.10 -8.25 5.29
CA HIS A 5 7.88 -9.09 5.32
C HIS A 5 6.58 -8.35 4.90
N GLY A 6 6.67 -7.21 4.21
CA GLY A 6 5.49 -6.48 3.73
C GLY A 6 5.00 -7.03 2.38
N PHE A 7 3.73 -7.42 2.30
CA PHE A 7 3.08 -7.72 1.02
C PHE A 7 2.39 -6.48 0.49
N TRP A 8 2.31 -6.34 -0.84
CA TRP A 8 1.58 -5.24 -1.46
C TRP A 8 0.09 -5.33 -1.11
N GLY A 9 -0.46 -4.22 -0.61
CA GLY A 9 -1.85 -4.14 -0.14
C GLY A 9 -2.03 -4.29 1.37
N ASP A 10 -0.97 -4.61 2.13
CA ASP A 10 -1.03 -4.62 3.60
C ASP A 10 -1.36 -3.21 4.14
N ILE A 11 -2.22 -3.15 5.16
CA ILE A 11 -2.51 -1.90 5.88
C ILE A 11 -1.59 -1.84 7.09
N VAL A 12 -0.78 -0.78 7.15
CA VAL A 12 0.20 -0.54 8.21
C VAL A 12 -0.02 0.83 8.84
N GLY A 13 0.17 0.90 10.16
CA GLY A 13 0.34 2.15 10.89
C GLY A 13 1.82 2.51 10.93
N VAL A 14 2.14 3.80 10.77
CA VAL A 14 3.52 4.29 10.87
C VAL A 14 3.56 5.55 11.72
N SER A 15 4.59 5.66 12.55
CA SER A 15 4.84 6.83 13.40
C SER A 15 6.26 7.33 13.20
N GLY A 16 6.42 8.65 13.15
CA GLY A 16 7.71 9.27 12.84
C GLY A 16 7.62 10.77 12.62
N SER A 17 8.72 11.36 12.15
CA SER A 17 8.80 12.80 11.87
C SER A 17 8.49 13.12 10.41
N LEU A 18 7.80 14.24 10.17
CA LEU A 18 7.58 14.75 8.82
C LEU A 18 8.82 15.50 8.31
N PHE A 19 9.20 15.24 7.07
CA PHE A 19 10.24 15.97 6.37
C PHE A 19 9.91 16.09 4.87
N ARG A 20 10.68 16.91 4.15
CA ARG A 20 10.59 16.97 2.69
C ARG A 20 11.85 16.41 2.06
N THR A 21 11.70 15.62 1.00
CA THR A 21 12.84 15.08 0.26
C THR A 21 13.55 16.18 -0.55
N LYS A 22 14.70 15.85 -1.16
CA LYS A 22 15.42 16.77 -2.07
C LYS A 22 14.59 17.15 -3.31
N THR A 23 13.56 16.38 -3.64
CA THR A 23 12.60 16.63 -4.72
C THR A 23 11.30 17.29 -4.23
N ASP A 24 11.28 17.81 -3.00
CA ASP A 24 10.16 18.51 -2.37
C ASP A 24 8.93 17.64 -2.03
N GLU A 25 9.11 16.33 -1.92
CA GLU A 25 8.02 15.41 -1.56
C GLU A 25 7.85 15.31 -0.04
N LEU A 26 6.64 15.59 0.46
CA LEU A 26 6.31 15.40 1.87
C LEU A 26 6.37 13.91 2.23
N THR A 27 7.23 13.58 3.20
CA THR A 27 7.57 12.20 3.57
C THR A 27 7.63 12.06 5.09
N ILE A 28 7.40 10.85 5.60
CA ILE A 28 7.58 10.50 7.02
C ILE A 28 8.88 9.71 7.17
N GLU A 29 9.75 10.15 8.07
CA GLU A 29 10.87 9.36 8.58
C GLU A 29 10.35 8.43 9.69
N VAL A 30 10.08 7.18 9.32
CA VAL A 30 9.43 6.19 10.20
C VAL A 30 10.40 5.67 11.26
N TRP A 31 10.00 5.75 12.52
CA TRP A 31 10.71 5.16 13.65
C TRP A 31 9.98 3.93 14.20
N ASP A 32 8.65 3.91 14.09
CA ASP A 32 7.82 2.80 14.52
C ASP A 32 6.81 2.40 13.45
N LEU A 33 6.55 1.10 13.35
CA LEU A 33 5.68 0.50 12.34
C LEU A 33 4.85 -0.62 12.95
N GLU A 34 3.54 -0.48 12.84
CA GLU A 34 2.56 -1.45 13.31
C GLU A 34 1.84 -2.10 12.13
N MET A 35 1.73 -3.43 12.16
CA MET A 35 0.96 -4.18 11.18
C MET A 35 -0.50 -4.27 11.64
N ILE A 36 -1.38 -3.51 10.99
CA ILE A 36 -2.81 -3.45 11.35
C ILE A 36 -3.56 -4.62 10.73
N THR A 37 -3.39 -4.86 9.42
CA THR A 37 -3.97 -6.07 8.77
C THR A 37 -3.20 -6.48 7.52
N LYS A 38 -3.09 -7.79 7.32
CA LYS A 38 -2.45 -8.43 6.16
C LYS A 38 -3.44 -8.53 5.00
N SER A 39 -3.02 -8.11 3.81
CA SER A 39 -3.77 -8.40 2.58
C SER A 39 -3.52 -9.84 2.16
N LEU A 40 -4.54 -10.69 2.32
CA LEU A 40 -4.49 -12.11 1.96
C LEU A 40 -4.68 -12.36 0.46
N ARG A 41 -5.02 -11.34 -0.33
CA ARG A 41 -5.22 -11.44 -1.78
C ARG A 41 -4.18 -10.59 -2.49
N PRO A 42 -3.54 -11.10 -3.55
CA PRO A 42 -2.62 -10.31 -4.35
C PRO A 42 -3.39 -9.15 -5.00
N MET A 43 -2.84 -7.94 -4.87
CA MET A 43 -3.39 -6.77 -5.56
C MET A 43 -3.30 -7.00 -7.08
N PRO A 44 -4.36 -6.71 -7.86
CA PRO A 44 -4.27 -6.79 -9.31
C PRO A 44 -3.13 -5.89 -9.82
N GLU A 45 -2.34 -6.40 -10.77
CA GLU A 45 -1.17 -5.70 -11.32
C GLU A 45 -1.52 -4.27 -11.76
N LYS A 46 -0.74 -3.29 -11.27
CA LYS A 46 -0.97 -1.84 -11.49
C LYS A 46 -1.11 -1.41 -12.96
N PHE A 47 -0.67 -2.24 -13.92
CA PHE A 47 -0.59 -1.88 -15.35
C PHE A 47 -1.62 -2.59 -16.25
N LYS A 48 -2.29 -3.62 -15.74
CA LYS A 48 -3.39 -4.32 -16.43
C LYS A 48 -4.61 -4.29 -15.54
N GLY A 49 -5.10 -3.08 -15.23
CA GLY A 49 -6.29 -2.87 -14.42
C GLY A 49 -7.43 -3.80 -14.86
N LEU A 50 -8.35 -4.14 -13.95
CA LEU A 50 -9.46 -5.06 -14.20
C LEU A 50 -10.15 -4.75 -15.54
N THR A 51 -9.73 -5.41 -16.62
CA THR A 51 -10.32 -5.32 -17.95
C THR A 51 -11.63 -6.11 -18.00
N ASP A 52 -11.81 -7.05 -17.06
CA ASP A 52 -13.02 -7.81 -16.90
C ASP A 52 -14.08 -7.02 -16.10
N VAL A 53 -15.12 -6.59 -16.82
CA VAL A 53 -16.27 -5.84 -16.30
C VAL A 53 -16.99 -6.62 -15.19
N GLU A 54 -17.05 -7.95 -15.29
CA GLU A 54 -17.71 -8.80 -14.30
C GLU A 54 -16.94 -8.84 -12.98
N ALA A 55 -15.61 -8.90 -13.04
CA ALA A 55 -14.74 -8.84 -11.87
C ALA A 55 -14.87 -7.49 -11.15
N ARG A 56 -15.06 -6.37 -11.88
CA ARG A 56 -15.28 -5.04 -11.28
C ARG A 56 -16.57 -4.97 -10.48
N TYR A 57 -17.64 -5.58 -10.99
CA TYR A 57 -18.91 -5.63 -10.27
C TYR A 57 -18.86 -6.53 -9.05
N ARG A 58 -18.12 -7.65 -9.10
CA ARG A 58 -18.01 -8.61 -8.00
C ARG A 58 -16.98 -8.25 -6.92
N GLN A 59 -15.92 -7.51 -7.27
CA GLN A 59 -14.84 -7.14 -6.36
C GLN A 59 -14.67 -5.62 -6.34
N ARG A 60 -15.75 -4.92 -5.97
CA ARG A 60 -15.84 -3.44 -6.00
C ARG A 60 -14.74 -2.71 -5.22
N TYR A 61 -14.12 -3.36 -4.23
CA TYR A 61 -13.02 -2.82 -3.42
C TYR A 61 -11.66 -2.81 -4.14
N LEU A 62 -11.55 -3.37 -5.36
CA LEU A 62 -10.35 -3.40 -6.19
C LEU A 62 -10.30 -2.29 -7.24
N ILE A 63 -11.34 -1.45 -7.31
CA ILE A 63 -11.42 -0.24 -8.16
C ILE A 63 -10.74 0.89 -7.40
#